data_AF-A0A963ZQA7-F1
#
_entry.id   AF-A0A963ZQA7-F1
#
_cell.length_a   1.000
_cell.length_b   1.000
_cell.length_c   1.000
_cell.angle_alpha   90.00
_cell.angle_beta   90.00
_cell.angle_gamma   90.00
#
_symmetry.space_group_name_H-M   'P 1'
#
loop_
_entity.id
_entity.type
_entity.pdbx_description
1 polymer ?
#
loop_
_entity_poly.entity_id
_entity_poly.type
_entity_poly.pdbx_seq_one_letter_code
_entity_poly.pdbx_strand_id
1 'polypeptide(L)'
;MEVSNSGGGNLNDLWKYNTNTDLWTWINGSNAVDQPGIYGTKGVSSSNIPGGRYGAMGWYDDNNNNFWLFGGWGNVTSSASDFYLNGLWQYDISNDQWTWVKG
;
A
#
# COMPACT_ATOMS: atom_id res chain seq x y z
N MET A 1 19.70 0.97 1.45
CA MET A 1 18.79 -0.05 0.89
C MET A 1 18.72 -1.14 1.95
N GLU A 2 17.63 -1.18 2.72
CA GLU A 2 17.42 -2.31 3.62
C GLU A 2 16.95 -3.50 2.80
N VAL A 3 17.48 -4.67 3.14
CA VAL A 3 17.19 -5.94 2.46
C VAL A 3 15.91 -6.48 3.10
N SER A 4 14.89 -6.80 2.30
CA SER A 4 13.70 -7.49 2.79
C SER A 4 14.11 -8.77 3.51
N ASN A 5 13.50 -9.05 4.66
CA ASN A 5 13.89 -10.19 5.47
C ASN A 5 13.33 -11.49 4.84
N SER A 6 14.14 -12.07 3.94
CA SER A 6 14.18 -13.46 3.46
C SER A 6 12.85 -14.11 2.99
N GLY A 7 12.57 -13.97 1.68
CA GLY A 7 11.59 -14.76 0.91
C GLY A 7 11.20 -14.04 -0.38
N GLY A 8 10.99 -14.76 -1.49
CA GLY A 8 10.33 -14.17 -2.66
C GLY A 8 8.83 -14.06 -2.38
N GLY A 9 8.26 -12.85 -2.43
CA GLY A 9 6.85 -12.61 -2.14
C GLY A 9 6.46 -11.15 -2.35
N ASN A 10 5.18 -10.86 -2.16
CA ASN A 10 4.60 -9.56 -2.48
C ASN A 10 4.76 -8.58 -1.31
N LEU A 11 5.34 -7.41 -1.56
CA LEU A 11 5.52 -6.38 -0.54
C LEU A 11 4.37 -5.36 -0.56
N ASN A 12 4.23 -4.63 0.54
CA ASN A 12 3.33 -3.48 0.68
C ASN A 12 4.02 -2.26 1.30
N ASP A 13 5.35 -2.22 1.32
CA ASP A 13 6.11 -1.06 1.74
C ASP A 13 5.86 0.12 0.80
N LEU A 14 5.66 1.30 1.40
CA LEU A 14 5.45 2.55 0.68
C LEU A 14 6.55 3.52 1.06
N TRP A 15 7.23 4.01 0.02
CA TRP A 15 8.36 4.93 0.14
C TRP A 15 8.05 6.24 -0.56
N LYS A 16 8.52 7.35 0.03
CA LYS A 16 8.46 8.69 -0.55
C LYS A 16 9.86 9.17 -0.89
N TYR A 17 10.07 9.59 -2.13
CA TYR A 17 11.29 10.27 -2.54
C TYR A 17 11.13 11.78 -2.37
N ASN A 18 12.12 12.44 -1.74
CA ASN A 18 12.19 13.89 -1.64
C ASN A 18 13.27 14.43 -2.58
N THR A 19 12.87 15.18 -3.61
CA THR A 19 13.76 15.76 -4.63
C THR A 19 14.60 16.94 -4.12
N ASN A 20 14.28 17.53 -2.98
CA ASN A 20 15.08 18.62 -2.41
C ASN A 20 16.26 18.08 -1.58
N THR A 21 16.12 16.88 -1.03
CA THR A 21 17.13 16.26 -0.16
C THR A 21 17.79 15.05 -0.78
N ASP A 22 17.27 14.56 -1.92
CA ASP A 22 17.65 13.30 -2.58
C ASP A 22 17.61 12.08 -1.66
N LEU A 23 16.57 12.00 -0.82
CA LEU A 23 16.40 10.93 0.17
C LEU A 23 15.08 10.19 -0.06
N TRP A 24 15.13 8.87 0.19
CA TRP A 24 13.97 8.01 0.32
C TRP A 24 13.60 7.87 1.80
N THR A 25 12.32 8.04 2.09
CA THR A 25 11.75 7.85 3.43
C THR A 25 10.69 6.75 3.39
N TRP A 26 10.77 5.81 4.33
CA TRP A 26 9.70 4.84 4.56
C TRP A 26 8.49 5.58 5.16
N ILE A 27 7.33 5.53 4.50
CA ILE A 27 6.13 6.28 4.97
C ILE A 27 4.99 5.37 5.40
N ASN A 28 4.90 4.13 4.90
CA ASN A 28 3.88 3.17 5.34
C ASN A 28 4.21 1.73 4.92
N GLY A 29 3.43 0.75 5.39
CA GLY A 29 3.59 -0.66 5.01
C GLY A 29 4.66 -1.42 5.80
N SER A 30 4.96 -2.65 5.37
CA SER A 30 5.83 -3.61 6.09
C SER A 30 7.03 -4.04 5.25
N ASN A 31 8.13 -4.38 5.93
CA ASN A 31 9.33 -4.98 5.33
C ASN A 31 9.26 -6.52 5.23
N ALA A 32 8.16 -7.12 5.70
CA ALA A 32 7.88 -8.54 5.53
C ALA A 32 7.12 -8.79 4.23
N VAL A 33 7.40 -9.92 3.59
CA VAL A 33 6.65 -10.36 2.40
C VAL A 33 5.27 -10.87 2.79
N ASP A 34 4.37 -10.88 1.80
CA ASP A 34 3.05 -11.51 1.83
C ASP A 34 2.18 -11.05 3.01
N GLN A 35 2.31 -9.79 3.38
CA GLN A 35 1.45 -9.21 4.41
C GLN A 35 0.01 -9.11 3.91
N PRO A 36 -0.97 -9.61 4.68
CA PRO A 36 -2.38 -9.47 4.33
C PRO A 36 -2.81 -8.01 4.43
N GLY A 37 -3.88 -7.65 3.72
CA GLY A 37 -4.48 -6.33 3.87
C GLY A 37 -5.12 -6.14 5.24
N ILE A 38 -4.94 -4.96 5.83
CA ILE A 38 -5.63 -4.51 7.03
C ILE A 38 -6.77 -3.60 6.61
N TYR A 39 -8.00 -4.03 6.88
CA TYR A 39 -9.23 -3.33 6.50
C TYR A 39 -9.98 -2.87 7.76
N GLY A 40 -10.12 -1.56 7.89
CA GLY A 40 -11.01 -0.90 8.84
C GLY A 40 -12.38 -0.62 8.22
N THR A 41 -13.06 0.41 8.74
CA THR A 41 -14.35 0.83 8.19
C THR A 41 -14.19 1.44 6.80
N LYS A 42 -14.97 0.96 5.83
CA LYS A 42 -14.98 1.48 4.45
C LYS A 42 -15.21 3.00 4.44
N GLY A 43 -14.38 3.72 3.70
CA GLY A 43 -14.43 5.17 3.57
C GLY A 43 -13.89 5.94 4.79
N VAL A 44 -13.31 5.26 5.78
CA VAL A 44 -12.73 5.89 6.97
C VAL A 44 -11.22 5.67 7.00
N SER A 45 -10.46 6.76 7.06
CA SER A 45 -9.02 6.74 7.32
C SER A 45 -8.76 6.14 8.70
N SER A 46 -7.93 5.11 8.78
CA SER A 46 -7.57 4.42 10.02
C SER A 46 -6.22 3.72 9.85
N SER A 47 -5.90 2.72 10.68
CA SER A 47 -4.74 1.83 10.50
C SER A 47 -4.93 0.82 9.35
N ASN A 48 -5.57 1.26 8.27
CA ASN A 48 -5.73 0.50 7.03
C ASN A 48 -4.35 0.30 6.39
N ILE A 49 -4.11 -0.87 5.79
CA ILE A 49 -2.90 -1.12 5.00
C ILE A 49 -3.29 -2.02 3.82
N PRO A 50 -3.02 -1.64 2.56
CA PRO A 50 -3.18 -2.54 1.43
C PRO A 50 -2.32 -3.80 1.62
N GLY A 51 -2.89 -4.97 1.32
CA GLY A 51 -2.11 -6.21 1.29
C GLY A 51 -1.00 -6.17 0.24
N GLY A 52 0.05 -6.95 0.46
CA GLY A 52 1.19 -7.11 -0.44
C GLY A 52 0.73 -7.46 -1.84
N ARG A 53 1.19 -6.69 -2.85
CA ARG A 53 0.71 -6.81 -4.23
C ARG A 53 1.72 -6.41 -5.27
N TYR A 54 1.55 -6.93 -6.49
CA TYR A 54 2.20 -6.43 -7.70
C TYR A 54 1.18 -6.17 -8.81
N GLY A 55 1.59 -5.42 -9.84
CA GLY A 55 0.74 -5.10 -10.99
C GLY A 55 -0.47 -4.21 -10.69
N ALA A 56 -0.48 -3.53 -9.54
CA ALA A 56 -1.52 -2.56 -9.19
C ALA A 56 -1.36 -1.26 -9.98
N MET A 57 -2.47 -0.59 -10.26
CA MET A 57 -2.47 0.74 -10.89
C MET A 57 -2.38 1.81 -9.82
N GLY A 58 -1.43 2.73 -9.97
CA GLY A 58 -1.24 3.87 -9.08
C GLY A 58 -1.41 5.19 -9.82
N TRP A 59 -2.06 6.17 -9.19
CA TRP A 59 -2.11 7.54 -9.71
C TRP A 59 -2.11 8.56 -8.58
N TYR A 60 -1.59 9.75 -8.86
CA TYR A 60 -1.56 10.86 -7.93
C TYR A 60 -2.65 11.87 -8.30
N ASP A 61 -3.38 12.34 -7.29
CA ASP A 61 -4.38 13.39 -7.38
C ASP A 61 -3.86 14.64 -6.69
N ASP A 62 -3.42 15.60 -7.51
CA ASP A 62 -2.77 16.82 -7.05
C ASP A 62 -3.74 17.78 -6.32
N ASN A 63 -5.03 17.74 -6.65
CA ASN A 63 -6.00 18.64 -6.04
C ASN A 63 -6.23 18.34 -4.56
N ASN A 64 -5.99 17.09 -4.15
CA ASN A 64 -6.23 16.62 -2.79
C ASN A 64 -4.97 16.06 -2.12
N ASN A 65 -3.80 16.14 -2.77
CA ASN A 65 -2.54 15.57 -2.32
C ASN A 65 -2.67 14.07 -1.92
N ASN A 66 -3.37 13.31 -2.76
CA ASN A 66 -3.67 11.90 -2.49
C ASN A 66 -2.99 10.99 -3.50
N PHE A 67 -2.45 9.88 -3.01
CA PHE A 67 -2.04 8.76 -3.87
C PHE A 67 -3.15 7.71 -3.89
N TRP A 68 -3.50 7.23 -5.07
CA TRP A 68 -4.52 6.21 -5.24
C TRP A 68 -3.90 4.92 -5.76
N LEU A 69 -4.44 3.80 -5.30
CA LEU A 69 -3.98 2.46 -5.63
C LEU A 69 -5.19 1.58 -5.94
N PHE A 70 -5.22 0.97 -7.12
CA PHE A 70 -6.31 0.10 -7.54
C PHE A 70 -5.80 -1.27 -8.00
N GLY A 71 -6.45 -2.30 -7.47
CA GLY A 71 -6.28 -3.69 -7.90
C GLY A 71 -4.88 -4.25 -7.66
N GLY A 72 -4.42 -5.08 -8.59
CA GLY A 72 -3.18 -5.87 -8.52
C GLY A 72 -3.43 -7.36 -8.33
N TRP A 73 -2.35 -8.12 -8.17
CA TRP A 73 -2.37 -9.53 -7.77
C TRP A 73 -1.59 -9.66 -6.46
N GLY A 74 -2.17 -10.33 -5.47
CA GLY A 74 -1.50 -10.49 -4.19
C GLY A 74 -2.41 -10.99 -3.06
N ASN A 75 -1.94 -10.82 -1.84
CA ASN A 75 -2.54 -11.42 -0.65
C ASN A 75 -3.75 -10.63 -0.16
N VAL A 76 -4.91 -11.31 -0.07
CA VAL A 76 -6.13 -10.75 0.55
C VAL A 76 -6.20 -11.15 2.03
N THR A 77 -5.75 -12.35 2.36
CA THR A 77 -5.84 -12.98 3.69
C THR A 77 -4.53 -13.67 4.03
N SER A 78 -4.35 -14.07 5.29
CA SER A 78 -3.16 -14.80 5.76
C SER A 78 -3.04 -16.23 5.22
N SER A 79 -4.03 -16.72 4.48
CA SER A 79 -3.94 -17.95 3.71
C SER A 79 -3.16 -17.65 2.43
N ALA A 80 -2.01 -18.30 2.26
CA ALA A 80 -0.97 -18.10 1.23
C ALA A 80 -1.41 -18.28 -0.23
N SER A 81 -2.57 -17.75 -0.61
CA SER A 81 -3.14 -17.76 -1.93
C SER A 81 -3.33 -16.33 -2.39
N ASP A 82 -2.58 -15.96 -3.42
CA ASP A 82 -2.76 -14.69 -4.10
C ASP A 82 -4.04 -14.70 -4.95
N PHE A 83 -4.68 -13.55 -5.07
CA PHE A 83 -5.86 -13.35 -5.91
C PHE A 83 -5.75 -12.04 -6.69
N TYR A 84 -6.55 -11.94 -7.75
CA TYR A 84 -6.84 -10.63 -8.35
C TYR A 84 -7.54 -9.75 -7.34
N LEU A 85 -6.91 -8.63 -7.03
CA LEU A 85 -7.41 -7.62 -6.12
C LEU A 85 -8.29 -6.66 -6.91
N ASN A 86 -9.41 -6.25 -6.32
CA ASN A 86 -10.33 -5.24 -6.84
C ASN A 86 -10.44 -4.02 -5.89
N GLY A 87 -9.59 -3.98 -4.86
CA GLY A 87 -9.61 -2.94 -3.84
C GLY A 87 -9.14 -1.59 -4.39
N LEU A 88 -9.91 -0.55 -4.12
CA LEU A 88 -9.57 0.84 -4.35
C LEU A 88 -9.15 1.47 -3.02
N TRP A 89 -7.92 1.97 -2.99
CA TRP A 89 -7.30 2.60 -1.83
C TRP A 89 -6.90 4.03 -2.15
N GLN A 90 -7.05 4.90 -1.16
CA GLN A 90 -6.57 6.28 -1.18
C GLN A 90 -5.59 6.44 -0.01
N TYR A 91 -4.42 6.99 -0.29
CA TYR A 91 -3.42 7.38 0.70
C TYR A 91 -3.40 8.90 0.78
N ASP A 92 -3.74 9.43 1.95
CA ASP A 92 -3.58 10.83 2.28
C ASP A 92 -2.13 11.08 2.70
N ILE A 93 -1.38 11.75 1.81
CA ILE A 93 0.05 12.02 2.00
C ILE A 93 0.28 13.04 3.13
N SER A 94 -0.74 13.84 3.48
CA SER A 94 -0.63 14.85 4.52
C SER A 94 -0.79 14.25 5.92
N ASN A 95 -1.56 13.17 6.02
CA ASN A 95 -1.88 12.49 7.28
C ASN A 95 -1.23 11.10 7.40
N ASP A 96 -0.45 10.68 6.41
CA ASP A 96 0.22 9.38 6.31
C ASP A 96 -0.73 8.18 6.54
N GLN A 97 -1.94 8.26 6.00
CA GLN A 97 -3.01 7.30 6.25
C GLN A 97 -3.65 6.74 4.99
N TRP A 98 -3.95 5.44 5.03
CA TRP A 98 -4.76 4.78 4.01
C TRP A 98 -6.26 4.80 4.36
N THR A 99 -7.07 4.89 3.32
CA THR A 99 -8.52 4.67 3.33
C THR A 99 -8.86 3.55 2.36
N TRP A 100 -9.57 2.54 2.85
CA TRP A 100 -10.22 1.56 1.98
C TRP A 100 -11.51 2.16 1.42
N VAL A 101 -11.52 2.49 0.13
CA VAL A 101 -12.63 3.21 -0.50
C VAL A 101 -13.67 2.26 -1.09
N LYS A 102 -13.21 1.22 -1.81
CA LYS A 102 -14.10 0.23 -2.46
C LYS A 102 -13.37 -1.10 -2.65
N GLY A 103 -14.13 -2.14 -2.96
CA GLY A 103 -13.71 -3.55 -2.95
C GLY A 103 -14.73 -4.36 -2.17
#